data_AF-A0AAW3NDC3-F1
#
_entry.id   AF-A0AAW3NDC3-F1
#
_cell.length_a   1.000
_cell.length_b   1.000
_cell.length_c   1.000
_cell.angle_alpha   90.00
_cell.angle_beta   90.00
_cell.angle_gamma   90.00
#
_symmetry.space_group_name_H-M   'P 1'
#
loop_
_entity.id
_entity.type
_entity.pdbx_description
1 polymer ?
#
loop_
_entity_poly.entity_id
_entity_poly.type
_entity_poly.pdbx_seq_one_letter_code
_entity_poly.pdbx_strand_id
1 'polypeptide(L)'
;MGKRLSVEQWAEICRRYVDGREPAKLLAREFGVSASAIYKRSVRGNWPVPDGGSQLKGLDLNAQVERLERIVIRLEAGLSAGVSNGS
;
A
#
# COMPACT_ATOMS: atom_id res chain seq x y z
N MET A 1 7.82 -1.49 -24.87
CA MET A 1 7.27 -2.85 -24.68
C MET A 1 8.04 -3.51 -23.54
N GLY A 2 7.35 -4.08 -22.56
CA GLY A 2 8.00 -4.71 -21.39
C GLY A 2 8.61 -6.06 -21.73
N LYS A 3 9.80 -6.36 -21.19
CA LYS A 3 10.46 -7.67 -21.31
C LYS A 3 9.54 -8.76 -20.76
N ARG A 4 9.33 -9.85 -21.51
CA ARG A 4 8.64 -11.04 -20.99
C ARG A 4 9.66 -11.88 -20.21
N LEU A 5 9.41 -12.04 -18.92
CA LEU A 5 10.22 -12.89 -18.06
C LEU A 5 9.76 -14.34 -18.11
N SER A 6 10.70 -15.27 -17.93
CA SER A 6 10.43 -16.69 -17.78
C SER A 6 9.77 -17.01 -16.43
N VAL A 7 9.30 -18.24 -16.27
CA VAL A 7 8.71 -18.70 -15.00
C VAL A 7 9.76 -18.71 -13.89
N GLU A 8 11.00 -19.11 -14.18
CA GLU A 8 12.10 -19.11 -13.20
C GLU A 8 12.44 -17.69 -12.74
N GLN A 9 12.45 -16.73 -13.67
CA GLN A 9 12.69 -15.32 -13.34
C GLN A 9 11.59 -14.75 -12.45
N TRP A 10 10.34 -15.12 -12.69
CA TRP A 10 9.24 -14.73 -11.81
C TRP A 10 9.32 -15.40 -10.43
N ALA A 11 9.78 -16.64 -10.35
CA ALA A 11 9.99 -17.33 -9.08
C ALA A 11 11.10 -16.66 -8.26
N GLU A 12 12.17 -16.21 -8.92
CA GLU A 12 13.26 -15.48 -8.26
C GLU A 12 12.80 -14.11 -7.73
N ILE A 13 12.08 -13.35 -8.56
CA ILE A 13 11.48 -12.08 -8.14
C ILE A 13 10.54 -12.31 -6.96
N CYS A 14 9.73 -13.37 -6.98
CA CYS A 14 8.84 -13.71 -5.86
C CYS A 14 9.63 -13.91 -4.57
N ARG A 15 10.67 -14.77 -4.60
CA ARG A 15 11.49 -15.06 -3.42
C ARG A 15 12.11 -13.80 -2.83
N ARG A 16 12.72 -12.95 -3.67
CA ARG A 16 13.39 -11.71 -3.24
C ARG A 16 12.40 -10.62 -2.81
N TYR A 17 11.25 -10.54 -3.47
CA TYR A 17 10.18 -9.60 -3.10
C TYR A 17 9.56 -9.97 -1.75
N VAL A 18 9.38 -11.27 -1.46
CA VAL A 18 8.84 -11.79 -0.19
C VAL A 18 9.83 -11.63 0.96
N ASP A 19 11.14 -11.78 0.71
CA ASP A 19 12.19 -11.55 1.71
C ASP A 19 12.21 -10.08 2.19
N GLY A 20 11.62 -9.16 1.44
CA GLY A 20 11.36 -7.78 1.87
C GLY A 20 12.60 -6.88 1.96
N ARG A 21 13.81 -7.42 1.76
CA ARG A 21 15.07 -6.66 1.69
C ARG A 21 15.15 -5.78 0.46
N GLU A 22 14.44 -6.14 -0.61
CA GLU A 22 14.55 -5.48 -1.90
C GLU A 22 13.21 -4.93 -2.39
N PRO A 23 13.10 -3.61 -2.60
CA PRO A 23 11.86 -3.01 -3.07
C PRO A 23 11.58 -3.36 -4.54
N ALA A 24 10.29 -3.41 -4.92
CA ALA A 24 9.86 -3.68 -6.30
C ALA A 24 10.57 -2.83 -7.35
N LYS A 25 10.95 -1.57 -7.04
CA LYS A 25 11.69 -0.69 -7.96
C LYS A 25 13.08 -1.21 -8.29
N LEU A 26 13.77 -1.81 -7.32
CA LEU A 26 15.11 -2.34 -7.50
C LEU A 26 15.05 -3.63 -8.35
N LEU A 27 14.17 -4.55 -7.99
CA LEU A 27 13.91 -5.78 -8.75
C LEU A 27 13.43 -5.47 -10.18
N ALA A 28 12.59 -4.46 -10.36
CA ALA A 28 12.13 -4.01 -11.67
C ALA A 28 13.30 -3.59 -12.58
N ARG A 29 14.24 -2.81 -12.04
CA ARG A 29 15.43 -2.36 -12.77
C ARG A 29 16.34 -3.53 -13.13
N GLU A 30 16.56 -4.45 -12.21
CA GLU A 30 17.45 -5.61 -12.40
C GLU A 30 16.89 -6.57 -13.46
N PHE A 31 15.60 -6.87 -13.40
CA PHE A 31 14.97 -7.82 -14.32
C PHE A 31 14.48 -7.16 -15.63
N GLY A 32 14.55 -5.84 -15.74
CA GLY A 32 14.13 -5.09 -16.93
C GLY A 32 12.61 -5.07 -17.12
N VAL A 33 11.86 -5.07 -16.02
CA VAL A 33 10.38 -4.97 -16.01
C VAL A 33 9.94 -3.71 -15.29
N SER A 34 8.64 -3.37 -15.38
CA SER A 34 8.09 -2.27 -14.59
C SER A 34 7.78 -2.73 -13.17
N ALA A 35 7.92 -1.84 -12.19
CA ALA A 35 7.51 -2.12 -10.81
C ALA A 35 6.01 -2.49 -10.74
N SER A 36 5.18 -1.88 -11.58
CA SER A 36 3.75 -2.21 -11.72
C SER A 36 3.50 -3.64 -12.20
N ALA A 37 4.38 -4.21 -13.03
CA ALA A 37 4.27 -5.61 -13.43
C ALA A 37 4.51 -6.54 -12.24
N ILE A 38 5.47 -6.21 -11.37
CA ILE A 38 5.75 -6.95 -10.14
C ILE A 38 4.55 -6.86 -9.18
N TYR A 39 4.01 -5.66 -8.92
CA TYR A 39 2.82 -5.50 -8.07
C TYR A 39 1.58 -6.26 -8.61
N LYS A 40 1.30 -6.16 -9.92
CA LYS A 40 0.19 -6.90 -10.52
C LYS A 40 0.39 -8.41 -10.41
N ARG A 41 1.63 -8.88 -10.56
CA ARG A 41 1.96 -10.30 -10.43
C ARG A 41 1.86 -10.76 -8.97
N SER A 42 2.30 -9.97 -8.00
CA SER A 42 2.21 -10.31 -6.58
C SER A 42 0.77 -10.46 -6.13
N VAL A 43 -0.12 -9.55 -6.56
CA VAL A 43 -1.56 -9.64 -6.27
C VAL A 43 -2.20 -10.83 -6.97
N ARG A 44 -1.96 -11.02 -8.27
CA ARG A 44 -2.54 -12.15 -9.03
C ARG A 44 -2.01 -13.52 -8.61
N GLY A 45 -0.74 -13.59 -8.21
CA GLY A 45 -0.07 -14.80 -7.79
C GLY A 45 -0.23 -15.11 -6.31
N ASN A 46 -0.99 -14.27 -5.56
CA ASN A 46 -1.15 -14.35 -4.12
C ASN A 46 0.20 -14.52 -3.39
N TRP A 47 1.18 -13.71 -3.78
CA TRP A 47 2.51 -13.77 -3.17
C TRP A 47 2.43 -13.37 -1.70
N PRO A 48 3.19 -14.05 -0.82
CA PRO A 48 3.28 -13.64 0.58
C PRO A 48 3.65 -12.16 0.66
N VAL A 49 2.93 -11.41 1.50
CA VAL A 49 3.28 -10.01 1.73
C VAL A 49 4.58 -10.02 2.54
N PRO A 50 5.66 -9.36 2.08
CA PRO A 50 6.89 -9.31 2.87
C PRO A 50 6.60 -8.75 4.26
N ASP A 51 7.25 -9.32 5.27
CA ASP A 51 7.20 -8.90 6.68
C ASP A 51 7.78 -7.49 6.86
N GLY A 52 7.17 -6.48 6.26
CA GLY A 52 7.79 -5.17 6.03
C GLY A 52 7.10 -4.31 4.98
N GLY A 53 6.45 -4.95 4.00
CA GLY A 53 5.83 -4.26 2.87
C GLY A 53 4.40 -3.77 3.11
N SER A 54 3.82 -4.09 4.27
CA SER A 54 2.59 -3.42 4.66
C SER A 54 2.96 -1.98 4.97
N GLN A 55 2.50 -1.04 4.13
CA GLN A 55 2.56 0.40 4.38
C GLN A 55 1.90 0.79 5.73
N LEU A 56 1.25 -0.18 6.39
CA LEU A 56 0.69 -0.13 7.73
C LEU A 56 1.71 -0.42 8.85
N LYS A 57 2.90 -0.97 8.57
CA LYS A 57 3.96 -1.11 9.59
C LYS A 57 4.50 0.28 9.92
N GLY A 58 4.05 0.81 11.05
CA GLY A 58 4.35 2.17 11.51
C GLY A 58 3.14 3.10 11.51
N LEU A 59 1.99 2.65 10.99
CA LEU A 59 0.72 3.32 11.26
C LEU A 59 0.30 2.93 12.68
N ASP A 60 0.42 3.87 13.62
CA ASP A 60 -0.27 3.75 14.89
C ASP A 60 -1.77 3.91 14.62
N LEU A 61 -2.47 2.78 14.56
CA LEU A 61 -3.91 2.74 14.29
C LEU A 61 -4.69 3.50 15.35
N ASN A 62 -4.22 3.55 16.60
CA ASN A 62 -4.87 4.32 17.67
C ASN A 62 -4.77 5.82 17.41
N ALA A 63 -3.58 6.31 17.04
CA ALA A 63 -3.40 7.72 16.69
C ALA A 63 -4.26 8.15 15.49
N GLN A 64 -4.51 7.24 14.53
CA GLN A 64 -5.41 7.52 13.41
C GLN A 64 -6.89 7.54 13.84
N VAL A 65 -7.29 6.65 14.76
CA VAL A 65 -8.64 6.66 15.34
C VAL A 65 -8.90 7.96 16.09
N GLU A 66 -7.98 8.39 16.95
CA GLU A 66 -8.09 9.68 17.67
C GLU A 66 -8.18 10.89 16.73
N ARG A 67 -7.50 10.82 15.57
CA ARG A 67 -7.60 11.86 14.55
C ARG A 67 -9.00 11.87 13.91
N LEU A 68 -9.57 10.70 13.63
CA LEU A 68 -10.92 10.58 13.07
C LEU A 68 -11.97 11.09 14.05
N GLU A 69 -11.88 10.73 15.32
CA GLU A 69 -12.79 11.23 16.37
C GLU A 69 -12.80 12.76 16.44
N ARG A 70 -11.62 13.40 16.40
CA ARG A 70 -11.51 14.87 16.36
C ARG A 70 -12.06 15.51 15.09
N ILE A 71 -12.11 14.78 13.97
CA ILE A 71 -12.72 15.26 12.74
C ILE A 71 -14.25 15.16 12.87
N VAL A 72 -14.76 14.04 13.38
CA VAL A 72 -16.20 13.82 13.61
C VAL A 72 -16.76 14.91 14.52
N ILE A 73 -16.12 15.18 15.67
CA ILE A 73 -16.56 16.22 16.61
C ILE A 73 -16.64 17.61 15.92
N ARG A 74 -15.67 17.95 15.06
CA ARG A 74 -15.69 19.23 14.34
C ARG A 74 -16.80 19.30 13.27
N LEU A 75 -17.08 18.19 12.61
CA LEU A 75 -18.17 18.11 11.64
C LEU A 75 -19.53 18.22 12.32
N GLU A 76 -19.72 17.55 13.45
CA GLU A 76 -20.94 17.63 14.26
C GLU A 76 -21.16 19.05 14.80
N ALA A 77 -20.11 19.69 15.31
CA ALA A 77 -20.17 21.08 15.77
C ALA A 77 -20.49 22.05 14.62
N GLY A 78 -19.89 21.85 13.45
CA GLY A 78 -20.17 22.64 12.25
C GLY A 78 -21.59 22.47 11.73
N LEU A 79 -22.13 21.25 11.75
CA LEU A 79 -23.53 20.97 11.41
C LEU A 79 -24.50 21.65 12.40
N SER A 80 -24.21 21.57 13.70
CA SER A 80 -25.05 22.16 14.75
C SER A 80 -25.05 23.70 14.70
N ALA A 81 -23.91 24.31 14.35
CA ALA A 81 -23.81 25.76 14.12
C ALA A 81 -24.53 26.22 12.84
N GLY A 82 -24.54 25.39 11.79
CA GLY A 82 -25.26 25.68 10.54
C GLY A 82 -26.79 25.69 10.67
N VAL A 83 -27.34 24.97 11.65
CA VAL A 83 -28.79 24.93 11.93
C VAL A 83 -29.29 26.21 12.63
N SER A 84 -28.43 26.94 13.35
CA SER A 84 -28.85 28.14 14.09
C SER A 84 -28.93 29.43 13.25
N ASN A 85 -28.47 29.42 12.00
CA ASN A 85 -28.44 30.60 11.11
C ASN A 85 -29.56 30.62 10.06
N GLY A 86 -30.57 29.76 10.19
CA GLY A 86 -31.75 29.71 9.32
C GLY A 86 -33.04 29.81 10.14
N SER A 87 -33.38 31.01 10.61
CA SER A 87 -34.70 31.37 11.13
C SER A 87 -34.98 32.84 10.87
#